data_AF-A0AA50DWC5-F1
#
_entry.id   AF-A0AA50DWC5-F1
#
_cell.length_a   1.000
_cell.length_b   1.000
_cell.length_c   1.000
_cell.angle_alpha   90.00
_cell.angle_beta   90.00
_cell.angle_gamma   90.00
#
_symmetry.space_group_name_H-M   'P 1'
#
loop_
_entity.id
_entity.type
_entity.pdbx_description
1 polymer ?
#
loop_
_entity_poly.entity_id
_entity_poly.type
_entity_poly.pdbx_seq_one_letter_code
_entity_poly.pdbx_strand_id
1 'polypeptide(L)'
;MEPLTRAQKELFDWLVSYIDETQHAPSIRQMMRAMNLRSPAPIQSRLERLRNKGYVDWTDGKARTLRILHQKPKGVSVIGELKGGELVEADAEEVEKIDFAP
;
A
#
# COMPACT_ATOMS: atom_id res chain seq x y z
N MET A 1 -8.17 -9.90 -16.83
CA MET A 1 -7.13 -9.40 -15.92
C MET A 1 -5.79 -9.86 -16.44
N GLU A 2 -4.82 -8.94 -16.53
CA GLU A 2 -3.46 -9.32 -16.90
C GLU A 2 -2.77 -10.06 -15.75
N PRO A 3 -2.02 -11.14 -16.04
CA PRO A 3 -1.28 -11.86 -15.02
C PRO A 3 -0.22 -10.96 -14.37
N LEU A 4 -0.05 -11.09 -13.06
CA LEU A 4 1.02 -10.44 -12.32
C LEU A 4 2.35 -11.14 -12.62
N THR A 5 3.42 -10.37 -12.80
CA THR A 5 4.77 -10.94 -12.79
C THR A 5 5.11 -11.42 -11.38
N ARG A 6 6.09 -12.33 -11.25
CA ARG A 6 6.54 -12.84 -9.93
C ARG A 6 6.80 -11.71 -8.93
N ALA A 7 7.55 -10.71 -9.38
CA ALA A 7 7.90 -9.51 -8.63
C ALA A 7 6.69 -8.63 -8.23
N GLN A 8 5.68 -8.54 -9.10
CA GLN A 8 4.43 -7.83 -8.79
C GLN A 8 3.59 -8.61 -7.78
N LYS A 9 3.52 -9.93 -7.95
CA LYS A 9 2.80 -10.84 -7.06
C LYS A 9 3.42 -10.85 -5.66
N GLU A 10 4.74 -10.89 -5.54
CA GLU A 10 5.44 -10.81 -4.25
C GLU A 10 5.09 -9.52 -3.49
N LEU A 11 5.10 -8.37 -4.17
CA LEU A 11 4.69 -7.10 -3.57
C LEU A 11 3.22 -7.10 -3.18
N PHE A 12 2.36 -7.60 -4.07
CA PHE A 12 0.92 -7.66 -3.84
C PHE A 12 0.55 -8.56 -2.66
N ASP A 13 1.10 -9.77 -2.61
CA ASP A 13 0.87 -10.72 -1.52
C ASP A 13 1.33 -10.13 -0.19
N TRP A 14 2.50 -9.48 -0.17
CA TRP A 14 3.00 -8.79 1.02
C TRP A 14 2.09 -7.63 1.44
N LEU A 15 1.60 -6.83 0.48
CA LEU A 15 0.66 -5.73 0.77
C LEU A 15 -0.63 -6.25 1.42
N VAL A 16 -1.17 -7.35 0.92
CA VAL A 16 -2.36 -8.00 1.49
C VAL A 16 -2.11 -8.41 2.93
N SER A 17 -1.04 -9.15 3.20
CA SER A 17 -0.68 -9.57 4.56
C SER A 17 -0.42 -8.39 5.49
N TYR A 18 0.30 -7.37 5.01
CA TYR A 18 0.61 -6.20 5.82
C TYR A 18 -0.66 -5.43 6.25
N ILE A 19 -1.59 -5.22 5.31
CA ILE A 19 -2.84 -4.50 5.60
C ILE A 19 -3.74 -5.35 6.50
N ASP A 20 -3.77 -6.67 6.31
CA ASP A 20 -4.51 -7.59 7.18
C ASP A 20 -3.99 -7.55 8.63
N GLU A 21 -2.67 -7.52 8.82
CA GLU A 21 -2.03 -7.50 10.13
C GLU A 21 -2.09 -6.13 10.82
N THR A 22 -1.87 -5.04 10.08
CA THR A 22 -1.70 -3.69 10.66
C THR A 22 -2.93 -2.80 10.52
N GLN A 23 -3.92 -3.22 9.72
CA GLN A 23 -5.13 -2.45 9.40
C GLN A 23 -4.85 -1.08 8.75
N HIS A 24 -3.64 -0.87 8.21
CA HIS A 24 -3.29 0.37 7.52
C HIS A 24 -2.36 0.13 6.33
N ALA A 25 -2.34 1.07 5.39
CA ALA A 25 -1.46 1.00 4.23
C ALA A 25 0.02 1.18 4.62
N PRO A 26 0.95 0.40 4.03
CA PRO A 26 2.38 0.57 4.26
C PRO A 26 2.94 1.78 3.52
N SER A 27 4.08 2.26 4.00
CA SER A 27 4.90 3.28 3.34
C SER A 27 5.82 2.68 2.27
N ILE A 28 6.30 3.53 1.34
CA ILE A 28 7.30 3.13 0.33
C ILE A 28 8.56 2.57 1.01
N ARG A 29 9.01 3.15 2.13
CA ARG A 29 10.17 2.65 2.88
C ARG A 29 9.94 1.25 3.46
N GLN A 30 8.76 0.98 3.99
CA GLN A 30 8.42 -0.37 4.49
C GLN A 30 8.39 -1.39 3.34
N MET A 31 7.79 -1.03 2.21
CA MET A 31 7.80 -1.86 1.00
C MET A 31 9.24 -2.13 0.51
N MET A 32 10.12 -1.14 0.54
CA MET A 32 11.53 -1.31 0.19
C MET A 32 12.24 -2.29 1.14
N ARG A 33 12.02 -2.17 2.46
CA ARG A 33 12.59 -3.09 3.45
C ARG A 33 12.09 -4.52 3.23
N ALA A 34 10.78 -4.69 3.02
CA ALA A 34 10.17 -6.00 2.78
C ALA A 34 10.67 -6.67 1.50
N MET A 35 10.93 -5.87 0.46
CA MET A 35 11.41 -6.36 -0.85
C MET A 35 12.94 -6.34 -0.98
N ASN A 36 13.67 -6.01 0.11
CA ASN A 36 15.13 -5.87 0.13
C ASN A 36 15.68 -4.97 -0.99
N LEU A 37 15.01 -3.83 -1.23
CA LEU A 37 15.36 -2.86 -2.26
C LEU A 37 16.08 -1.64 -1.68
N ARG A 38 17.07 -1.14 -2.43
CA ARG A 38 17.85 0.05 -2.04
C ARG A 38 17.33 1.37 -2.61
N SER A 39 16.33 1.33 -3.49
CA SER A 39 15.74 2.52 -4.13
C SER A 39 14.22 2.44 -4.16
N PRO A 40 13.49 3.57 -4.07
CA PRO A 40 12.02 3.61 -4.15
C PRO A 40 11.48 3.43 -5.57
N ALA A 41 12.27 3.74 -6.60
CA ALA A 41 11.81 3.72 -8.00
C ALA A 41 11.20 2.38 -8.45
N PRO A 42 11.78 1.20 -8.11
CA PRO A 42 11.19 -0.09 -8.48
C PRO A 42 9.86 -0.37 -7.79
N ILE A 43 9.69 0.10 -6.54
CA ILE A 43 8.41 -0.02 -5.81
C ILE A 43 7.34 0.84 -6.49
N GLN A 44 7.65 2.11 -6.76
CA GLN A 44 6.73 3.03 -7.43
C GLN A 44 6.28 2.47 -8.78
N SER A 45 7.22 2.01 -9.61
CA SER A 45 6.88 1.41 -10.91
C SER A 45 6.04 0.14 -10.76
N ARG A 46 6.28 -0.70 -9.75
CA ARG A 46 5.43 -1.87 -9.49
C ARG A 46 4.03 -1.48 -9.05
N LEU A 47 3.89 -0.51 -8.15
CA LEU A 47 2.60 -0.02 -7.67
C LEU A 47 1.77 0.54 -8.82
N GLU A 48 2.38 1.34 -9.68
CA GLU A 48 1.73 1.90 -10.87
C GLU A 48 1.24 0.80 -11.83
N ARG A 49 2.06 -0.23 -12.05
CA ARG A 49 1.63 -1.40 -12.83
C ARG A 49 0.51 -2.19 -12.16
N LEU A 50 0.54 -2.34 -10.83
CA LEU A 50 -0.54 -2.99 -10.08
C LEU A 50 -1.85 -2.19 -10.17
N ARG A 51 -1.76 -0.84 -10.14
CA ARG A 51 -2.90 0.07 -10.34
C ARG A 51 -3.48 -0.01 -11.74
N ASN A 52 -2.62 0.04 -12.76
CA ASN A 52 -3.04 -0.10 -14.16
C ASN A 52 -3.72 -1.44 -14.44
N LYS A 53 -3.33 -2.49 -13.70
CA LYS A 53 -3.95 -3.81 -13.77
C LYS A 53 -5.21 -3.97 -12.90
N GLY A 54 -5.56 -2.98 -12.08
CA GLY A 54 -6.73 -2.98 -11.22
C GLY A 54 -6.60 -3.82 -9.94
N TYR A 55 -5.38 -4.09 -9.47
CA TYR A 55 -5.15 -4.86 -8.23
C TYR A 55 -5.14 -3.97 -6.98
N VAL A 56 -4.65 -2.75 -7.11
CA VAL A 56 -4.54 -1.76 -6.03
C VAL A 56 -4.96 -0.39 -6.53
N ASP A 57 -5.31 0.50 -5.62
CA ASP A 57 -5.54 1.91 -5.94
C ASP A 57 -5.11 2.81 -4.78
N TRP A 58 -4.86 4.09 -5.05
CA TRP A 58 -4.53 5.08 -4.03
C TRP A 58 -4.89 6.49 -4.50
N THR A 59 -4.99 7.42 -3.56
CA THR A 59 -5.16 8.84 -3.86
C THR A 59 -3.80 9.51 -4.01
N ASP A 60 -3.51 10.03 -5.20
CA ASP A 60 -2.28 10.76 -5.48
C ASP A 60 -2.14 11.98 -4.55
N GLY A 61 -0.92 12.21 -4.05
CA GLY A 61 -0.63 13.30 -3.11
C GLY A 61 -1.02 13.02 -1.65
N LYS A 62 -1.62 11.86 -1.33
CA LYS A 62 -1.93 11.46 0.05
C LYS A 62 -1.16 10.20 0.46
N ALA A 63 -0.47 10.28 1.59
CA ALA A 63 0.15 9.11 2.20
C ALA A 63 -0.93 8.15 2.74
N ARG A 64 -0.63 6.85 2.77
CA ARG A 64 -1.45 5.81 3.41
C ARG A 64 -2.87 5.60 2.84
N THR A 65 -3.15 6.07 1.62
CA THR A 65 -4.44 5.83 0.95
C THR A 65 -4.48 4.57 0.08
N LEU A 66 -3.45 3.73 0.14
CA LEU A 66 -3.37 2.52 -0.68
C LEU A 66 -4.43 1.51 -0.24
N ARG A 67 -5.21 1.01 -1.20
CA ARG A 67 -6.27 0.02 -1.00
C ARG A 67 -6.08 -1.17 -1.94
N ILE A 68 -6.42 -2.36 -1.46
CA ILE A 68 -6.44 -3.58 -2.27
C ILE A 68 -7.82 -3.74 -2.88
N LEU A 69 -7.90 -3.74 -4.22
CA LEU A 69 -9.15 -3.93 -4.94
C LEU A 69 -9.47 -5.42 -5.15
N HIS A 70 -8.46 -6.29 -5.15
CA HIS A 70 -8.61 -7.70 -5.46
C HIS A 70 -8.20 -8.61 -4.30
N GLN A 71 -9.03 -8.69 -3.26
CA GLN A 71 -8.88 -9.72 -2.24
C GLN A 71 -9.61 -10.99 -2.71
N LYS A 72 -8.92 -12.15 -2.72
CA LYS A 72 -9.64 -13.42 -2.75
C LYS A 72 -10.53 -13.44 -1.50
N PRO A 73 -11.84 -13.67 -1.59
CA PRO A 73 -12.70 -13.66 -0.43
C PRO A 73 -12.34 -14.85 0.47
N LYS A 74 -11.44 -14.63 1.43
CA LYS A 74 -11.47 -15.36 2.70
C LYS A 74 -12.55 -14.66 3.51
N GLY A 75 -13.61 -15.39 3.86
CA GLY A 75 -14.84 -14.79 4.39
C GLY A 75 -14.62 -13.83 5.56
N VAL A 76 -15.49 -12.79 5.60
CA VAL A 76 -15.64 -11.72 6.62
C VAL A 76 -14.58 -10.59 6.45
N SER A 77 -14.87 -9.29 6.31
CA SER A 77 -16.08 -8.46 6.35
C SER A 77 -15.80 -7.06 5.76
N VAL A 78 -16.89 -6.36 5.44
CA VAL A 78 -17.08 -4.90 5.21
C VAL A 78 -16.04 -4.15 4.37
N ILE A 79 -16.23 -4.17 3.06
CA ILE A 79 -15.83 -3.05 2.22
C ILE A 79 -16.82 -1.92 2.56
N GLY A 80 -16.42 -1.04 3.48
CA GLY A 80 -17.15 0.18 3.74
C GLY A 80 -17.25 0.99 2.45
N GLU A 81 -18.49 1.18 1.99
CA GLU A 81 -18.82 2.14 0.94
C GLU A 81 -18.35 3.54 1.38
N LEU A 82 -17.13 3.94 1.02
CA LEU A 82 -16.73 5.34 1.14
C LEU A 82 -17.18 6.08 -0.13
N LYS A 83 -18.49 6.13 -0.29
CA LYS A 83 -19.19 7.07 -1.16
C LYS A 83 -19.41 8.33 -0.33
N GLY A 84 -18.55 9.32 -0.53
CA GLY A 84 -18.79 10.73 -0.19
C GLY A 84 -19.04 11.08 1.28
N GLY A 85 -18.12 11.85 1.85
CA GLY A 85 -18.41 12.68 3.01
C GLY A 85 -17.77 12.18 4.31
N GLU A 86 -16.99 13.09 4.90
CA GLU A 86 -16.82 13.26 6.34
C GLU A 86 -15.93 12.26 7.13
N LEU A 87 -14.79 12.82 7.56
CA LEU A 87 -14.03 12.59 8.79
C LEU A 87 -13.77 11.15 9.25
N VAL A 88 -12.50 10.72 9.17
CA VAL A 88 -11.73 10.33 10.37
C VAL A 88 -10.26 10.69 10.11
N GLU A 89 -9.79 11.77 10.71
CA GLU A 89 -8.36 11.97 10.95
C GLU A 89 -7.94 10.88 11.95
N ALA A 90 -7.39 9.78 11.45
CA ALA A 90 -6.65 8.86 12.31
C ALA A 90 -5.24 9.47 12.46
N ASP A 91 -5.00 9.96 13.66
CA ASP A 91 -3.79 10.66 14.11
C ASP A 91 -2.52 10.24 13.39
N ALA A 92 -1.88 11.25 12.80
CA ALA A 92 -0.51 11.18 12.35
C ALA A 92 0.41 11.22 13.59
N GLU A 93 0.62 10.07 14.24
CA GLU A 93 1.75 9.93 15.15
C GLU A 93 3.04 9.60 14.36
N GLU A 94 3.91 10.61 14.34
CA GLU A 94 5.38 10.66 14.47
C GLU A 94 6.16 9.33 14.36
N VAL A 95 7.26 9.19 13.64
CA VAL A 95 8.61 9.82 13.75
C VAL A 95 9.36 9.48 12.45
N GLU A 96 10.28 10.26 11.90
CA GLU A 96 11.63 10.48 12.43
C GLU A 96 12.26 11.63 11.63
N LYS A 97 12.53 12.75 12.31
CA LYS A 97 13.51 13.74 11.84
C LYS A 97 14.87 13.05 11.90
N ILE A 98 15.50 12.83 10.75
CA ILE A 98 16.89 12.44 10.72
C ILE A 98 17.69 13.72 10.61
N ASP A 99 18.09 14.26 11.76
CA ASP A 99 19.15 15.26 11.84
C ASP A 99 20.46 14.61 11.38
N PHE A 100 21.05 15.17 10.33
CA PHE A 100 22.46 14.95 9.99
C PHE A 100 23.13 16.31 9.97
N ALA A 101 23.82 16.63 11.06
CA ALA A 101 24.85 17.65 11.09
C ALA A 101 26.04 17.09 11.89
N PRO A 102 27.26 17.14 11.36
CA PRO A 102 28.45 17.35 12.16
C PRO A 102 28.67 18.85 12.46
#